data_AF-A0A9W5VIU3-F1
#
_entry.id   AF-A0A9W5VIU3-F1
#
_cell.length_a   1.000
_cell.length_b   1.000
_cell.length_c   1.000
_cell.angle_alpha   90.00
_cell.angle_beta   90.00
_cell.angle_gamma   90.00
#
_symmetry.space_group_name_H-M   'P 1'
#
loop_
_entity.id
_entity.type
_entity.pdbx_description
1 polymer ?
#
loop_
_entity_poly.entity_id
_entity_poly.type
_entity_poly.pdbx_seq_one_letter_code
_entity_poly.pdbx_strand_id
1 'polypeptide(L)'
;MSDLQAKFGNGMNKLQEGIEQGKMKLQVAQEVAQLKKITQEKLQAKTEILLELGQTTYMQLRNDEVRIEVLKGIVEPVQELDIAIYNMRKQIANLQNQGQKGQCSCGGSLSLNDKFCGQCGKENELLLQTNNVENKSCSSCSEQIETEAIFCPVCGMKQSKE
;
A
#
# COMPACT_ATOMS: atom_id res chain seq x y z
N MET A 1 34.82 -34.01 -21.03
CA MET A 1 33.99 -33.18 -21.94
C MET A 1 32.59 -32.85 -21.40
N SER A 2 32.12 -33.46 -20.30
CA SER A 2 30.76 -33.23 -19.76
C SER A 2 30.60 -31.95 -18.91
N ASP A 3 31.65 -31.49 -18.21
CA ASP A 3 31.56 -30.35 -17.27
C ASP A 3 31.46 -28.96 -17.94
N LEU A 4 31.96 -28.80 -19.16
CA LEU A 4 31.92 -27.51 -19.88
C LEU A 4 30.52 -27.22 -20.43
N GLN A 5 29.84 -28.21 -21.01
CA GLN A 5 28.45 -28.07 -21.47
C GLN A 5 27.48 -27.76 -20.32
N ALA A 6 27.66 -28.38 -19.15
CA ALA A 6 26.86 -28.09 -17.96
C ALA A 6 27.10 -26.67 -17.42
N LYS A 7 28.35 -26.17 -17.43
CA LYS A 7 28.68 -24.81 -17.01
C LYS A 7 28.18 -23.74 -17.98
N PHE A 8 28.24 -23.99 -19.30
CA PHE A 8 27.69 -23.09 -20.31
C PHE A 8 26.16 -23.04 -20.28
N GLY A 9 25.47 -24.17 -20.11
CA GLY A 9 24.00 -24.21 -19.97
C GLY A 9 23.50 -23.49 -18.71
N ASN A 10 24.16 -23.70 -17.57
CA ASN A 10 23.84 -22.99 -16.33
C ASN A 10 24.14 -21.47 -16.41
N GLY A 11 25.17 -21.07 -17.16
CA GLY A 11 25.48 -19.66 -17.40
C GLY A 11 24.42 -18.95 -18.23
N MET A 12 23.91 -19.63 -19.28
CA MET A 12 22.89 -19.08 -20.17
C MET A 12 21.52 -18.95 -19.48
N ASN A 13 21.13 -19.94 -18.67
CA ASN A 13 19.91 -19.88 -17.86
C ASN A 13 19.95 -18.72 -16.84
N LYS A 14 21.08 -18.52 -16.16
CA LYS A 14 21.25 -17.38 -15.23
C LYS A 14 21.18 -16.02 -15.93
N LEU A 15 21.67 -15.93 -17.16
CA LEU A 15 21.61 -14.71 -17.96
C LEU A 15 20.16 -14.39 -18.37
N GLN A 16 19.41 -15.41 -18.79
CA GLN A 16 17.99 -15.29 -19.11
C GLN A 16 17.16 -14.92 -17.87
N GLU A 17 17.41 -15.54 -16.73
CA GLU A 17 16.80 -15.19 -15.44
C GLU A 17 17.11 -13.73 -15.03
N GLY A 18 18.35 -13.27 -15.24
CA GLY A 18 18.74 -11.88 -14.97
C GLY A 18 18.00 -10.87 -15.84
N ILE A 19 17.77 -11.20 -17.11
CA ILE A 19 17.00 -10.37 -18.05
C ILE A 19 15.52 -10.31 -17.63
N GLU A 20 14.91 -11.44 -17.32
CA GLU A 20 13.51 -11.49 -16.87
C GLU A 20 13.31 -10.76 -15.53
N GLN A 21 14.23 -10.91 -14.58
CA GLN A 21 14.21 -10.15 -13.32
C GLN A 21 14.36 -8.64 -13.56
N GLY A 22 15.21 -8.23 -14.51
CA GLY A 22 15.36 -6.83 -14.89
C GLY A 22 14.08 -6.25 -15.48
N LYS A 23 13.41 -7.01 -16.37
CA LYS A 23 12.13 -6.63 -16.98
C LYS A 23 11.02 -6.51 -15.94
N MET A 24 10.90 -7.47 -15.01
CA MET A 24 9.91 -7.40 -13.93
C MET A 24 10.14 -6.18 -13.02
N LYS A 25 11.38 -5.91 -12.61
CA LYS A 25 11.70 -4.73 -11.79
C LYS A 25 11.35 -3.42 -12.50
N LEU A 26 11.58 -3.35 -13.80
CA LEU A 26 11.23 -2.17 -14.60
C LEU A 26 9.70 -1.98 -14.66
N GLN A 27 8.94 -3.05 -14.88
CA GLN A 27 7.46 -2.99 -14.88
C GLN A 27 6.92 -2.52 -13.52
N VAL A 28 7.43 -3.09 -12.43
CA VAL A 28 7.05 -2.66 -11.06
C VAL A 28 7.39 -1.18 -10.84
N ALA A 29 8.56 -0.72 -11.28
CA ALA A 29 8.94 0.68 -11.16
C ALA A 29 8.02 1.62 -11.94
N GLN A 30 7.60 1.23 -13.15
CA GLN A 30 6.63 1.97 -13.97
C GLN A 30 5.26 2.04 -13.30
N GLU A 31 4.75 0.91 -12.80
CA GLU A 31 3.46 0.84 -12.10
C GLU A 31 3.48 1.71 -10.84
N VAL A 32 4.55 1.63 -10.02
CA VAL A 32 4.72 2.49 -8.85
C VAL A 32 4.76 3.97 -9.24
N ALA A 33 5.45 4.34 -10.32
CA ALA A 33 5.50 5.72 -10.80
C ALA A 33 4.11 6.23 -11.22
N GLN A 34 3.34 5.39 -11.91
CA GLN A 34 1.97 5.71 -12.32
C GLN A 34 1.04 5.89 -11.10
N LEU A 35 1.08 4.96 -10.14
CA LEU A 35 0.29 5.05 -8.90
C LEU A 35 0.65 6.30 -8.10
N LYS A 36 1.93 6.66 -8.01
CA LYS A 36 2.38 7.90 -7.34
C LYS A 36 1.83 9.15 -8.02
N LYS A 37 1.85 9.19 -9.36
CA LYS A 37 1.28 10.30 -10.12
C LYS A 37 -0.21 10.47 -9.83
N ILE A 38 -0.99 9.38 -9.91
CA ILE A 38 -2.43 9.42 -9.63
C ILE A 38 -2.68 9.81 -8.17
N THR A 39 -1.90 9.28 -7.22
CA THR A 39 -1.99 9.66 -5.80
C THR A 39 -1.79 11.17 -5.62
N GLN A 40 -0.84 11.76 -6.34
CA GLN A 40 -0.58 13.20 -6.30
C GLN A 40 -1.75 14.01 -6.88
N GLU A 41 -2.34 13.57 -7.98
CA GLU A 41 -3.52 14.20 -8.58
C GLU A 41 -4.71 14.18 -7.60
N LYS A 42 -4.94 13.06 -6.89
CA LYS A 42 -6.00 12.97 -5.86
C LYS A 42 -5.72 13.84 -4.64
N LEU A 43 -4.47 13.94 -4.20
CA LEU A 43 -4.07 14.86 -3.13
C LEU A 43 -4.30 16.32 -3.51
N GLN A 44 -4.04 16.67 -4.77
CA GLN A 44 -4.31 18.01 -5.28
C GLN A 44 -5.81 18.29 -5.28
N ALA A 45 -6.63 17.39 -5.82
CA ALA A 45 -8.10 17.53 -5.78
C ALA A 45 -8.64 17.68 -4.34
N LYS A 46 -8.11 16.90 -3.38
CA LYS A 46 -8.46 17.05 -1.96
C LYS A 46 -8.07 18.43 -1.43
N THR A 47 -6.91 18.94 -1.81
CA THR A 47 -6.43 20.27 -1.39
C THR A 47 -7.35 21.37 -1.89
N GLU A 48 -7.78 21.30 -3.15
CA GLU A 48 -8.70 22.26 -3.77
C GLU A 48 -10.04 22.32 -3.03
N ILE A 49 -10.63 21.16 -2.69
CA ILE A 49 -11.88 21.08 -1.91
C ILE A 49 -11.71 21.69 -0.51
N LEU A 50 -10.61 21.38 0.18
CA LEU A 50 -10.37 21.92 1.52
C LEU A 50 -10.12 23.44 1.51
N LEU A 51 -9.53 23.97 0.44
CA LEU A 51 -9.40 25.41 0.23
C LEU A 51 -10.78 26.06 0.00
N GLU A 52 -11.62 25.46 -0.83
CA GLU A 52 -13.01 25.92 -1.06
C GLU A 52 -13.81 25.92 0.25
N LEU A 53 -13.71 24.85 1.05
CA LEU A 53 -14.32 24.78 2.37
C LEU A 53 -13.89 25.94 3.27
N GLY A 54 -12.58 26.20 3.35
CA GLY A 54 -12.02 27.27 4.18
C GLY A 54 -12.50 28.65 3.74
N GLN A 55 -12.48 28.92 2.43
CA GLN A 55 -12.97 30.17 1.84
C GLN A 55 -14.47 30.37 2.12
N THR A 56 -15.27 29.31 1.92
CA THR A 56 -16.72 29.35 2.13
C THR A 56 -17.05 29.56 3.60
N THR A 57 -16.37 28.83 4.50
CA THR A 57 -16.53 28.98 5.95
C THR A 57 -16.20 30.39 6.40
N TYR A 58 -15.09 30.95 5.91
CA TYR A 58 -14.70 32.33 6.22
C TYR A 58 -15.76 33.35 5.79
N MET A 59 -16.29 33.21 4.58
CA MET A 59 -17.35 34.10 4.07
C MET A 59 -18.64 34.00 4.88
N GLN A 60 -19.05 32.79 5.24
CA GLN A 60 -20.24 32.56 6.08
C GLN A 60 -20.08 33.17 7.47
N LEU A 61 -18.92 32.98 8.11
CA LEU A 61 -18.61 33.57 9.42
C LEU A 61 -18.61 35.11 9.36
N ARG A 62 -18.04 35.69 8.31
CA ARG A 62 -18.02 37.15 8.11
C ARG A 62 -19.42 37.75 8.00
N ASN A 63 -20.36 37.00 7.45
CA ASN A 63 -21.73 37.43 7.23
C ASN A 63 -22.69 37.01 8.36
N ASP A 64 -22.19 36.37 9.42
CA ASP A 64 -22.97 35.78 10.52
C ASP A 64 -24.07 34.81 10.03
N GLU A 65 -23.76 34.05 8.97
CA GLU A 65 -24.70 33.15 8.30
C GLU A 65 -24.06 31.78 8.00
N VAL A 66 -23.75 31.03 9.06
CA VAL A 66 -23.16 29.68 8.93
C VAL A 66 -24.23 28.68 8.51
N ARG A 67 -24.03 28.08 7.34
CA ARG A 67 -24.89 27.05 6.75
C ARG A 67 -24.14 25.73 6.70
N ILE A 68 -24.28 24.94 7.76
CA ILE A 68 -23.54 23.68 7.95
C ILE A 68 -23.80 22.67 6.83
N GLU A 69 -24.99 22.64 6.26
CA GLU A 69 -25.37 21.73 5.18
C GLU A 69 -24.53 21.99 3.93
N VAL A 70 -24.24 23.27 3.63
CA VAL A 70 -23.37 23.66 2.51
C VAL A 70 -21.94 23.18 2.78
N LEU A 71 -21.43 23.39 3.99
CA LEU A 71 -20.08 22.97 4.37
C LEU A 71 -19.94 21.44 4.31
N LYS A 72 -20.96 20.69 4.75
CA LYS A 72 -21.02 19.23 4.64
C LYS A 72 -20.98 18.76 3.19
N GLY A 73 -21.75 19.41 2.30
CA GLY A 73 -21.74 19.08 0.88
C GLY A 73 -20.37 19.29 0.22
N ILE A 74 -19.64 20.35 0.61
CA ILE A 74 -18.28 20.60 0.10
C ILE A 74 -17.33 19.45 0.48
N VAL A 75 -17.40 18.94 1.71
CA VAL A 75 -16.46 17.90 2.19
C VAL A 75 -16.86 16.48 1.84
N GLU A 76 -18.10 16.23 1.42
CA GLU A 76 -18.59 14.89 1.08
C GLU A 76 -17.64 14.10 0.13
N PRO A 77 -17.10 14.70 -0.96
CA PRO A 77 -16.21 13.98 -1.87
C PRO A 77 -14.82 13.66 -1.28
N VAL A 78 -14.43 14.31 -0.17
CA VAL A 78 -13.09 14.11 0.43
C VAL A 78 -12.91 12.67 0.92
N GLN A 79 -13.99 12.03 1.38
CA GLN A 79 -13.95 10.65 1.87
C GLN A 79 -13.54 9.67 0.77
N GLU A 80 -14.08 9.82 -0.43
CA GLU A 80 -13.71 8.98 -1.59
C GLU A 80 -12.25 9.18 -1.98
N LEU A 81 -11.76 10.43 -1.93
CA LEU A 81 -10.37 10.75 -2.20
C LEU A 81 -9.44 10.11 -1.17
N ASP A 82 -9.80 10.13 0.11
CA ASP A 82 -9.00 9.53 1.19
C ASP A 82 -8.88 8.01 1.04
N ILE A 83 -9.99 7.33 0.73
CA ILE A 83 -10.00 5.89 0.43
C ILE A 83 -9.09 5.59 -0.77
N ALA A 84 -9.22 6.35 -1.86
CA ALA A 84 -8.41 6.16 -3.06
C ALA A 84 -6.90 6.37 -2.78
N ILE A 85 -6.53 7.45 -2.09
CA ILE A 85 -5.15 7.76 -1.71
C ILE A 85 -4.56 6.64 -0.84
N TYR A 86 -5.31 6.18 0.17
CA TYR A 86 -4.86 5.11 1.05
C TYR A 86 -4.62 3.80 0.28
N ASN A 87 -5.59 3.39 -0.55
CA ASN A 87 -5.49 2.13 -1.30
C ASN A 87 -4.35 2.15 -2.31
N MET A 88 -4.12 3.27 -3.00
CA MET A 88 -2.97 3.43 -3.89
C MET A 88 -1.64 3.37 -3.14
N ARG A 89 -1.53 4.02 -1.97
CA ARG A 89 -0.33 3.94 -1.12
C ARG A 89 -0.07 2.53 -0.60
N LYS A 90 -1.14 1.81 -0.21
CA LYS A 90 -1.07 0.40 0.19
C LYS A 90 -0.59 -0.48 -0.98
N GLN A 91 -1.09 -0.26 -2.20
CA GLN A 91 -0.64 -0.97 -3.39
C GLN A 91 0.84 -0.68 -3.71
N ILE A 92 1.27 0.58 -3.62
CA ILE A 92 2.69 0.95 -3.79
C ILE A 92 3.57 0.22 -2.77
N ALA A 93 3.19 0.20 -1.49
CA ALA A 93 3.92 -0.50 -0.45
C ALA A 93 4.01 -2.01 -0.74
N ASN A 94 2.91 -2.63 -1.17
CA ASN A 94 2.87 -4.04 -1.55
C ASN A 94 3.82 -4.34 -2.73
N LEU A 95 3.75 -3.55 -3.81
CA LEU A 95 4.62 -3.70 -4.98
C LEU A 95 6.11 -3.55 -4.65
N GLN A 96 6.44 -2.63 -3.73
CA GLN A 96 7.82 -2.43 -3.29
C GLN A 96 8.32 -3.55 -2.36
N ASN A 97 7.42 -4.15 -1.57
CA ASN A 97 7.76 -5.23 -0.64
C ASN A 97 7.78 -6.62 -1.28
N GLN A 98 7.16 -6.82 -2.45
CA GLN A 98 7.20 -8.08 -3.22
C GLN A 98 8.63 -8.57 -3.58
N GLY A 99 9.64 -7.70 -3.47
CA GLY A 99 11.05 -8.04 -3.67
C GLY A 99 11.88 -8.26 -2.41
N GLN A 100 11.31 -8.09 -1.20
CA GLN A 100 12.04 -8.33 0.04
C GLN A 100 12.26 -9.83 0.24
N LYS A 101 13.53 -10.23 0.16
CA LYS A 101 14.00 -11.55 0.56
C LYS A 101 14.42 -11.45 2.02
N GLY A 102 13.73 -12.16 2.91
CA GLY A 102 14.27 -12.40 4.24
C GLY A 102 15.26 -13.56 4.22
N GLN A 103 15.88 -13.82 5.36
CA GLN A 103 16.86 -14.87 5.50
C GLN A 103 16.42 -15.81 6.62
N CYS A 104 16.37 -17.10 6.33
CA CYS A 104 16.09 -18.14 7.32
C CYS A 104 17.22 -18.18 8.34
N SER A 105 16.93 -18.63 9.56
CA SER A 105 17.94 -18.95 10.58
C SER A 105 19.04 -19.92 10.12
N CYS A 106 18.83 -20.68 9.03
CA CYS A 106 19.85 -21.53 8.41
C CYS A 106 20.74 -20.81 7.37
N GLY A 107 20.46 -19.54 7.08
CA GLY A 107 21.13 -18.75 6.06
C GLY A 107 20.48 -18.78 4.67
N GLY A 108 19.46 -19.64 4.44
CA GLY A 108 18.75 -19.74 3.17
C GLY A 108 17.84 -18.53 2.87
N SER A 109 17.71 -18.17 1.59
CA SER A 109 16.81 -17.08 1.15
C SER A 109 15.34 -17.47 1.36
N LEU A 110 14.54 -16.52 1.86
CA LEU A 110 13.10 -16.66 2.05
C LEU A 110 12.36 -15.54 1.29
N SER A 111 11.39 -15.91 0.47
CA SER A 111 10.39 -15.00 -0.10
C SER A 111 9.18 -14.87 0.83
N LEU A 112 8.44 -13.76 0.76
CA LEU A 112 7.16 -13.60 1.48
C LEU A 112 6.11 -14.67 1.10
N ASN A 113 6.27 -15.35 -0.04
CA ASN A 113 5.37 -16.41 -0.50
C ASN A 113 5.84 -17.84 -0.16
N ASP A 114 7.06 -18.01 0.36
CA ASP A 114 7.59 -19.34 0.67
C ASP A 114 6.96 -19.87 1.96
N LYS A 115 6.25 -21.00 1.94
CA LYS A 115 5.72 -21.62 3.18
C LYS A 115 6.83 -22.16 4.08
N PHE A 116 7.90 -22.66 3.47
CA PHE A 116 9.05 -23.26 4.13
C PHE A 116 10.33 -22.81 3.45
N CYS A 117 11.44 -22.78 4.20
CA CYS A 117 12.77 -22.58 3.65
C CYS A 117 13.15 -23.74 2.72
N GLY A 118 13.37 -23.45 1.43
CA GLY A 118 13.80 -24.46 0.46
C GLY A 118 15.16 -25.12 0.76
N GLN A 119 15.94 -24.58 1.71
CA GLN A 119 17.26 -25.09 2.06
C GLN A 119 17.28 -25.94 3.34
N CYS A 120 16.44 -25.64 4.35
CA CYS A 120 16.42 -26.40 5.60
C CYS A 120 15.05 -26.96 6.00
N GLY A 121 13.99 -26.66 5.24
CA GLY A 121 12.63 -27.12 5.50
C GLY A 121 11.92 -26.47 6.69
N LYS A 122 12.58 -25.59 7.46
CA LYS A 122 11.93 -24.82 8.53
C LYS A 122 10.85 -23.92 7.96
N GLU A 123 9.78 -23.72 8.72
CA GLU A 123 8.73 -22.76 8.38
C GLU A 123 9.31 -21.37 8.17
N ASN A 124 8.73 -20.65 7.22
CA ASN A 124 9.14 -19.29 6.93
C ASN A 124 8.68 -18.36 8.07
N GLU A 125 9.63 -17.95 8.91
CA GLU A 125 9.38 -17.06 10.03
C GLU A 125 8.82 -15.68 9.58
N LEU A 126 9.00 -15.28 8.31
CA LEU A 126 8.38 -14.07 7.75
C LEU A 126 6.85 -14.20 7.61
N LEU A 127 6.31 -15.42 7.48
CA LEU A 127 4.86 -15.67 7.45
C LEU A 127 4.21 -15.60 8.84
N LEU A 128 5.00 -15.72 9.92
CA LEU A 128 4.47 -15.67 11.28
C LEU A 128 4.04 -14.25 11.68
N GLN A 129 4.52 -13.20 10.98
CA GLN A 129 4.16 -11.82 11.25
C GLN A 129 2.84 -11.38 10.58
N THR A 130 2.30 -12.14 9.63
CA THR A 130 1.13 -11.75 8.82
C THR A 130 -0.19 -12.40 9.23
N ASN A 131 -0.20 -13.40 10.12
CA ASN A 131 -1.34 -14.33 10.23
C ASN A 131 -2.32 -14.14 11.39
N ASN A 132 -2.28 -13.06 12.18
CA ASN A 132 -3.26 -12.84 13.26
C ASN A 132 -3.64 -11.37 13.47
N VAL A 133 -3.87 -10.63 12.39
CA VAL A 133 -4.47 -9.29 12.50
C VAL A 133 -5.93 -9.42 12.14
N GLU A 134 -6.78 -9.56 13.17
CA GLU A 134 -8.21 -9.41 13.00
C GLU A 134 -8.50 -8.02 12.44
N ASN A 135 -9.40 -7.96 11.46
CA ASN A 135 -9.83 -6.71 10.86
C ASN A 135 -11.31 -6.46 11.19
N LYS A 136 -11.63 -5.19 11.39
CA LYS A 136 -12.98 -4.67 11.53
C LYS A 136 -13.25 -3.62 10.46
N SER A 137 -14.53 -3.37 10.18
CA SER A 137 -14.94 -2.27 9.31
C SER A 137 -14.86 -0.95 10.07
N CYS A 138 -14.27 0.09 9.46
CA CYS A 138 -14.25 1.42 10.03
C CYS A 138 -15.67 1.99 10.19
N SER A 139 -15.99 2.53 11.36
CA SER A 139 -17.33 3.10 11.64
C SER A 139 -17.69 4.33 10.80
N SER A 140 -16.72 4.97 10.15
CA SER A 140 -16.93 6.19 9.36
C SER A 140 -16.74 5.98 7.86
N CYS A 141 -15.70 5.25 7.45
CA CYS A 141 -15.39 5.08 6.03
C CYS A 141 -15.52 3.64 5.52
N SER A 142 -15.97 2.71 6.36
CA SER A 142 -16.23 1.30 6.07
C SER A 142 -15.02 0.45 5.61
N GLU A 143 -13.84 1.06 5.43
CA GLU A 143 -12.62 0.35 5.07
C GLU A 143 -12.19 -0.65 6.15
N GLN A 144 -11.56 -1.75 5.74
CA GLN A 144 -11.08 -2.78 6.66
C GLN A 144 -9.79 -2.31 7.34
N ILE A 145 -9.83 -2.25 8.67
CA ILE A 145 -8.74 -1.77 9.52
C ILE A 145 -8.50 -2.78 10.64
N GLU A 146 -7.31 -2.75 11.23
CA GLU A 146 -6.97 -3.65 12.34
C GLU A 146 -7.92 -3.45 13.53
N THR A 147 -8.34 -4.53 14.18
CA THR A 147 -9.27 -4.49 15.31
C THR A 147 -8.76 -3.58 16.44
N GLU A 148 -7.45 -3.59 16.67
CA GLU A 148 -6.77 -2.77 17.69
C GLU A 148 -6.54 -1.31 17.27
N ALA A 149 -6.86 -0.93 16.03
CA ALA A 149 -6.66 0.43 15.55
C ALA A 149 -7.54 1.42 16.34
N ILE A 150 -6.89 2.35 17.05
CA ILE A 150 -7.56 3.43 17.79
C ILE A 150 -8.09 4.51 16.83
N PHE A 151 -7.39 4.74 15.72
CA PHE A 151 -7.78 5.67 14.66
C PHE A 151 -7.75 4.95 13.32
N CYS A 152 -8.68 5.28 12.43
CA CYS A 152 -8.68 4.76 11.08
C CYS A 152 -7.47 5.34 10.30
N PRO A 153 -6.59 4.52 9.70
CA PRO A 153 -5.47 5.01 8.89
C PRO A 153 -5.91 5.65 7.57
N VAL A 154 -7.20 5.58 7.23
CA VAL A 154 -7.79 6.11 5.99
C VAL A 154 -8.41 7.47 6.23
N CYS A 155 -9.46 7.53 7.06
CA CYS A 155 -10.24 8.75 7.30
C CYS A 155 -9.84 9.49 8.59
N GLY A 156 -8.93 8.93 9.40
CA GLY A 156 -8.47 9.54 10.65
C GLY A 156 -9.47 9.51 11.81
N MET A 157 -10.69 9.00 11.60
CA MET A 157 -11.71 8.94 12.65
C MET A 157 -11.34 7.95 13.75
N LYS A 158 -11.59 8.36 15.00
CA LYS A 158 -11.40 7.50 16.17
C LYS A 158 -12.38 6.32 16.11
N GLN A 159 -11.88 5.13 16.35
CA GLN A 159 -12.69 3.91 16.42
C GLN A 159 -13.13 3.71 17.87
N SER A 160 -14.41 3.44 18.08
CA SER A 160 -14.91 3.00 19.39
C SER A 160 -14.30 1.62 19.71
N LYS A 161 -13.85 1.45 20.95
CA LYS A 161 -13.72 0.11 21.53
C LYS A 161 -15.13 -0.29 21.95
N GLU A 162 -15.63 -1.40 21.41
CA GLU A 162 -16.78 -2.09 22.04
C GLU A 162 -16.37 -2.60 23.42
#